data_AF-A0A1S2IVH4-F1
#
_entry.id   AF-A0A1S2IVH4-F1
#
_cell.length_a   1.000
_cell.length_b   1.000
_cell.length_c   1.000
_cell.angle_alpha   90.00
_cell.angle_beta   90.00
_cell.angle_gamma   90.00
#
_symmetry.space_group_name_H-M   'P 1'
#
loop_
_entity.id
_entity.type
_entity.pdbx_description
1 polymer ?
#
loop_
_entity_poly.entity_id
_entity_poly.type
_entity_poly.pdbx_seq_one_letter_code
_entity_poly.pdbx_strand_id
1 'polypeptide(L)'
;MPHTAGGAPHTPPRGPFRAGDRVQLTGPKGKLTTLSLEPGVIYHTHRGMLAHDDVIGQPDGSVIIASSGDEYLALRPLLNDYVMSMPRGAAIVYPKDAAQIVAFADVFPGARVVEAGVGSGALSLWLLRAIGPTGRLQSFERRDEFAEIARGNVGTFLGAVPDNWSVTVGDLVEELPGAVEEQSVDRVVLDMLAPWECVDAAADALVPGGLIVCYVATVTQLSRTAEALRDTGRFTDPQSSETLVRTWHVEGLAVRPDHRMVGHTGFLVTARRLADGVVLPNLKRRASKAEFSDEDVEAWTPGAVGDRTASDKKLRKVARQAAAQARKVAAAEAGSPAETDGDDR
;
A
#
# COMPACT_ATOMS: atom_id res chain seq x y z
N MET A 1 16.91 -11.83 26.66
CA MET A 1 17.57 -10.69 26.02
C MET A 1 16.50 -9.62 25.81
N PRO A 2 16.60 -8.43 26.41
CA PRO A 2 15.51 -7.46 26.32
C PRO A 2 15.48 -6.86 24.92
N HIS A 3 14.28 -6.79 24.34
CA HIS A 3 13.97 -6.10 23.10
C HIS A 3 14.33 -4.61 23.26
N THR A 4 15.24 -4.11 22.43
CA THR A 4 15.41 -2.66 22.26
C THR A 4 14.25 -2.14 21.43
N ALA A 5 13.22 -1.64 22.12
CA ALA A 5 12.15 -0.83 21.59
C ALA A 5 12.63 0.61 21.36
N GLY A 6 12.24 1.23 20.25
CA GLY A 6 12.57 2.62 19.95
C GLY A 6 12.92 2.89 18.49
N GLY A 7 12.05 2.53 17.54
CA GLY A 7 12.14 3.09 16.20
C GLY A 7 11.53 4.49 16.21
N ALA A 8 12.35 5.55 16.16
CA ALA A 8 11.86 6.91 15.97
C ALA A 8 10.95 6.99 14.72
N PRO A 9 9.91 7.85 14.69
CA PRO A 9 9.03 7.97 13.53
C PRO A 9 9.85 8.24 12.27
N HIS A 10 9.67 7.40 11.24
CA HIS A 10 10.39 7.54 9.97
C HIS A 10 10.15 8.93 9.39
N THR A 11 11.16 9.78 9.53
CA THR A 11 11.18 11.08 8.87
C THR A 11 11.81 10.85 7.51
N PRO A 12 11.14 11.22 6.41
CA PRO A 12 11.72 11.07 5.08
C PRO A 12 13.09 11.76 5.05
N PRO A 13 14.14 11.13 4.48
CA PRO A 13 15.48 11.72 4.46
C PRO A 13 15.45 13.09 3.77
N ARG A 14 16.18 14.05 4.35
CA ARG A 14 16.27 15.44 3.88
C ARG A 14 17.72 15.85 3.66
N GLY A 15 17.90 16.88 2.84
CA GLY A 15 19.22 17.45 2.55
C GLY A 15 19.97 16.65 1.50
N PRO A 16 21.31 16.72 1.47
CA PRO A 16 22.12 16.00 0.51
C PRO A 16 21.94 14.47 0.60
N PHE A 17 22.20 13.76 -0.49
CA PHE A 17 22.17 12.30 -0.54
C PHE A 17 23.20 11.70 0.42
N ARG A 18 22.82 10.62 1.11
CA ARG A 18 23.69 9.89 2.04
C ARG A 18 23.85 8.45 1.60
N ALA A 19 24.87 7.78 2.14
CA ALA A 19 24.95 6.32 2.05
C ALA A 19 23.66 5.71 2.62
N GLY A 20 23.11 4.69 1.95
CA GLY A 20 21.83 4.07 2.27
C GLY A 20 20.61 4.74 1.61
N ASP A 21 20.70 6.02 1.20
CA ASP A 21 19.58 6.71 0.57
C ASP A 21 19.16 6.00 -0.71
N ARG A 22 17.84 6.00 -0.96
CA ARG A 22 17.27 5.58 -2.23
C ARG A 22 17.33 6.74 -3.21
N VAL A 23 17.88 6.50 -4.38
CA VAL A 23 17.91 7.47 -5.48
C VAL A 23 17.23 6.88 -6.72
N GLN A 24 16.39 7.67 -7.36
CA GLN A 24 15.84 7.40 -8.67
C GLN A 24 16.58 8.26 -9.69
N LEU A 25 17.23 7.60 -10.63
CA LEU A 25 17.95 8.21 -11.74
C LEU A 25 17.06 8.25 -12.98
N THR A 26 16.93 9.43 -13.58
CA THR A 26 16.28 9.64 -14.87
C THR A 26 17.34 9.98 -15.91
N GLY A 27 17.60 9.05 -16.83
CA GLY A 27 18.56 9.26 -17.91
C GLY A 27 17.96 9.97 -19.14
N PRO A 28 18.74 10.17 -20.23
CA PRO A 28 18.34 10.99 -21.38
C PRO A 28 17.10 10.53 -22.14
N LYS A 29 16.71 9.26 -22.00
CA LYS A 29 15.49 8.68 -22.62
C LYS A 29 14.27 8.68 -21.66
N GLY A 30 14.36 9.36 -20.52
CA GLY A 30 13.32 9.36 -19.48
C GLY A 30 13.17 8.02 -18.75
N LYS A 31 14.11 7.09 -18.92
CA LYS A 31 14.05 5.79 -18.24
C LYS A 31 14.43 5.96 -16.76
N LEU A 32 13.49 5.62 -15.89
CA LEU A 32 13.66 5.61 -14.44
C LEU A 32 14.40 4.34 -13.99
N THR A 33 15.38 4.51 -13.11
CA THR A 33 16.09 3.43 -12.43
C THR A 33 16.26 3.79 -10.96
N THR A 34 15.85 2.90 -10.05
CA THR A 34 15.98 3.15 -8.61
C THR A 34 17.10 2.30 -8.01
N LEU A 35 17.98 2.95 -7.24
CA LEU A 35 19.18 2.38 -6.61
C LEU A 35 19.18 2.66 -5.11
N SER A 36 19.93 1.88 -4.35
CA SER A 36 20.33 2.23 -2.97
C SER A 36 21.80 2.66 -3.01
N LEU A 37 22.10 3.84 -2.48
CA LEU A 37 23.45 4.39 -2.48
C LEU A 37 24.33 3.61 -1.50
N GLU A 38 25.51 3.22 -1.95
CA GLU A 38 26.48 2.41 -1.23
C GLU A 38 27.86 2.96 -1.59
N PRO A 39 28.69 3.41 -0.62
CA PRO A 39 30.00 3.97 -0.92
C PRO A 39 30.90 3.02 -1.71
N GLY A 40 31.65 3.53 -2.67
CA GLY A 40 32.56 2.75 -3.53
C GLY A 40 31.86 1.83 -4.55
N VAL A 41 30.54 1.80 -4.61
CA VAL A 41 29.79 1.00 -5.58
C VAL A 41 29.61 1.76 -6.89
N ILE A 42 29.76 1.04 -8.02
CA ILE A 42 29.58 1.59 -9.37
C ILE A 42 28.34 0.97 -10.01
N TYR A 43 27.38 1.81 -10.36
CA TYR A 43 26.22 1.42 -11.14
C TYR A 43 26.55 1.40 -12.63
N HIS A 44 26.40 0.23 -13.25
CA HIS A 44 26.67 0.03 -14.66
C HIS A 44 25.38 0.24 -15.47
N THR A 45 25.39 1.26 -16.32
CA THR A 45 24.31 1.49 -17.28
C THR A 45 24.73 1.02 -18.67
N HIS A 46 23.74 0.90 -19.56
CA HIS A 46 23.97 0.70 -21.00
C HIS A 46 24.67 1.89 -21.68
N ARG A 47 24.85 3.01 -20.98
CA ARG A 47 25.49 4.23 -21.48
C ARG A 47 26.59 4.73 -20.54
N GLY A 48 27.35 3.82 -19.94
CA GLY A 48 28.48 4.17 -19.08
C GLY A 48 28.24 3.90 -17.60
N MET A 49 29.21 4.30 -16.79
CA MET A 49 29.27 4.00 -15.36
C MET A 49 28.94 5.24 -14.54
N LEU A 50 28.23 5.04 -13.43
CA LEU A 50 27.93 6.06 -12.43
C LEU A 50 28.45 5.57 -11.07
N ALA A 51 29.42 6.27 -10.48
CA ALA A 51 29.84 5.95 -9.12
C ALA A 51 28.79 6.47 -8.13
N HIS A 52 28.43 5.66 -7.14
CA HIS A 52 27.52 6.10 -6.08
C HIS A 52 28.12 7.28 -5.29
N ASP A 53 29.45 7.33 -5.17
CA ASP A 53 30.17 8.42 -4.51
C ASP A 53 29.97 9.77 -5.21
N ASP A 54 29.68 9.78 -6.52
CA ASP A 54 29.36 11.02 -7.26
C ASP A 54 27.98 11.58 -6.89
N VAL A 55 27.09 10.71 -6.38
CA VAL A 55 25.72 11.08 -5.95
C VAL A 55 25.72 11.45 -4.48
N ILE A 56 26.44 10.71 -3.63
CA ILE A 56 26.52 10.94 -2.19
C ILE A 56 27.10 12.34 -1.93
N GLY A 57 26.46 13.08 -1.02
CA GLY A 57 26.82 14.47 -0.69
C GLY A 57 26.23 15.51 -1.65
N GLN A 58 25.64 15.11 -2.78
CA GLN A 58 24.96 16.05 -3.68
C GLN A 58 23.55 16.40 -3.16
N PRO A 59 23.05 17.63 -3.43
CA PRO A 59 21.66 17.97 -3.18
C PRO A 59 20.68 17.07 -3.95
N ASP A 60 19.48 16.89 -3.40
CA ASP A 60 18.37 16.25 -4.12
C ASP A 60 17.99 17.05 -5.37
N GLY A 61 17.75 16.38 -6.49
CA GLY A 61 17.50 17.01 -7.79
C GLY A 61 18.77 17.42 -8.56
N SER A 62 19.94 16.93 -8.16
CA SER A 62 21.19 17.17 -8.89
C SER A 62 21.30 16.35 -10.18
N VAL A 63 22.01 16.89 -11.16
CA VAL A 63 22.37 16.16 -12.39
C VAL A 63 23.76 15.56 -12.22
N ILE A 64 23.87 14.25 -12.44
CA ILE A 64 25.09 13.47 -12.34
C ILE A 64 25.53 13.06 -13.74
N ILE A 65 26.80 13.30 -14.06
CA ILE A 65 27.39 13.00 -15.36
C ILE A 65 28.00 11.61 -15.32
N ALA A 66 27.52 10.69 -16.15
CA ALA A 66 28.10 9.36 -16.28
C ALA A 66 29.46 9.41 -17.00
N SER A 67 30.24 8.33 -16.90
CA SER A 67 31.56 8.22 -17.55
C SER A 67 31.54 8.39 -19.09
N SER A 68 30.37 8.30 -19.71
CA SER A 68 30.15 8.52 -21.15
C SER A 68 29.87 9.99 -21.52
N GLY A 69 29.65 10.85 -20.53
CA GLY A 69 29.14 12.21 -20.70
C GLY A 69 27.61 12.33 -20.68
N ASP A 70 26.86 11.22 -20.61
CA ASP A 70 25.40 11.27 -20.50
C ASP A 70 24.95 11.79 -19.11
N GLU A 71 23.94 12.65 -19.10
CA GLU A 71 23.38 13.26 -17.90
C GLU A 71 22.26 12.41 -17.26
N TYR A 72 22.26 12.34 -15.93
CA TYR A 72 21.25 11.65 -15.14
C TYR A 72 20.73 12.55 -14.02
N LEU A 73 19.43 12.84 -14.03
CA LEU A 73 18.77 13.53 -12.91
C LEU A 73 18.59 12.57 -11.74
N ALA A 74 19.16 12.91 -10.58
CA ALA A 74 19.05 12.16 -9.34
C ALA A 74 18.00 12.77 -8.42
N LEU A 75 16.94 12.02 -8.13
CA LEU A 75 15.86 12.41 -7.23
C LEU A 75 15.62 11.33 -6.18
N ARG A 76 15.26 11.71 -4.96
CA ARG A 76 14.67 10.74 -4.02
C ARG A 76 13.32 10.26 -4.56
N PRO A 77 13.06 8.95 -4.60
CA PRO A 77 11.77 8.45 -5.07
C PRO A 77 10.66 8.87 -4.12
N LEU A 78 9.57 9.40 -4.66
CA LEU A 78 8.33 9.59 -3.91
C LEU A 78 7.73 8.21 -3.57
N LEU A 79 6.76 8.18 -2.67
CA LEU A 79 6.05 6.94 -2.35
C LEU A 79 5.38 6.33 -3.60
N ASN A 80 4.85 7.18 -4.48
CA ASN A 80 4.30 6.75 -5.76
C ASN A 80 5.37 5.99 -6.59
N ASP A 81 6.55 6.58 -6.75
CA ASP A 81 7.67 5.98 -7.50
C ASP A 81 8.16 4.68 -6.87
N TYR A 82 8.22 4.65 -5.54
CA TYR A 82 8.60 3.46 -4.79
C TYR A 82 7.60 2.32 -5.01
N VAL A 83 6.31 2.55 -4.76
CA VAL A 83 5.25 1.54 -4.93
C VAL A 83 5.22 1.01 -6.37
N MET A 84 5.49 1.89 -7.34
CA MET A 84 5.53 1.49 -8.75
C MET A 84 6.79 0.69 -9.14
N SER A 85 7.86 0.70 -8.34
CA SER A 85 9.11 0.00 -8.64
C SER A 85 9.51 -1.09 -7.64
N MET A 86 8.81 -1.23 -6.52
CA MET A 86 9.14 -2.21 -5.48
C MET A 86 8.93 -3.66 -5.96
N PRO A 87 9.64 -4.64 -5.37
CA PRO A 87 9.38 -6.07 -5.61
C PRO A 87 7.93 -6.44 -5.30
N ARG A 88 7.27 -7.20 -6.19
CA ARG A 88 5.85 -7.55 -6.06
C ARG A 88 5.62 -9.05 -6.04
N GLY A 89 5.01 -9.54 -4.96
CA GLY A 89 4.50 -10.91 -4.86
C GLY A 89 3.11 -11.04 -5.48
N ALA A 90 2.28 -10.03 -5.27
CA ALA A 90 0.89 -9.96 -5.70
C ALA A 90 0.65 -8.71 -6.56
N ALA A 91 -0.55 -8.60 -7.13
CA ALA A 91 -1.00 -7.30 -7.64
C ALA A 91 -1.01 -6.27 -6.51
N ILE A 92 -0.79 -5.00 -6.84
CA ILE A 92 -0.79 -3.91 -5.87
C ILE A 92 -2.03 -3.04 -6.10
N VAL A 93 -2.53 -2.43 -5.03
CA VAL A 93 -3.40 -1.26 -5.16
C VAL A 93 -2.59 -0.13 -5.82
N TYR A 94 -3.11 0.40 -6.93
CA TYR A 94 -2.44 1.47 -7.66
C TYR A 94 -2.52 2.79 -6.87
N PRO A 95 -1.56 3.70 -7.02
CA PRO A 95 -1.54 4.98 -6.32
C PRO A 95 -2.84 5.79 -6.42
N LYS A 96 -3.51 5.76 -7.58
CA LYS A 96 -4.81 6.42 -7.77
C LYS A 96 -5.87 5.87 -6.81
N ASP A 97 -5.89 4.56 -6.61
CA ASP A 97 -6.88 3.86 -5.80
C ASP A 97 -6.51 3.95 -4.32
N ALA A 98 -5.23 3.84 -3.98
CA ALA A 98 -4.74 4.05 -2.61
C ALA A 98 -5.08 5.46 -2.10
N ALA A 99 -4.97 6.49 -2.96
CA ALA A 99 -5.39 7.84 -2.62
C ALA A 99 -6.91 7.93 -2.37
N GLN A 100 -7.73 7.27 -3.20
CA GLN A 100 -9.18 7.20 -2.99
C GLN A 100 -9.55 6.42 -1.73
N ILE A 101 -8.85 5.31 -1.42
CA ILE A 101 -9.06 4.55 -0.18
C ILE A 101 -8.77 5.43 1.02
N VAL A 102 -7.61 6.09 1.08
CA VAL A 102 -7.26 6.97 2.20
C VAL A 102 -8.30 8.09 2.36
N ALA A 103 -8.77 8.68 1.27
CA ALA A 103 -9.74 9.77 1.28
C ALA A 103 -11.17 9.31 1.65
N PHE A 104 -11.72 8.30 0.98
CA PHE A 104 -13.08 7.82 1.23
C PHE A 104 -13.19 7.05 2.54
N ALA A 105 -12.14 6.34 2.93
CA ALA A 105 -12.09 5.77 4.25
C ALA A 105 -11.82 6.82 5.32
N ASP A 106 -11.57 8.08 4.98
CA ASP A 106 -11.26 9.13 5.96
C ASP A 106 -10.21 8.64 6.97
N VAL A 107 -9.08 8.15 6.47
CA VAL A 107 -7.98 7.68 7.33
C VAL A 107 -7.27 8.90 7.90
N PHE A 108 -7.41 9.10 9.21
CA PHE A 108 -6.91 10.29 9.90
C PHE A 108 -5.70 9.98 10.80
N PRO A 109 -4.86 10.99 11.14
CA PRO A 109 -3.77 10.81 12.08
C PRO A 109 -4.25 10.31 13.45
N GLY A 110 -3.68 9.23 13.95
CA GLY A 110 -4.11 8.58 15.20
C GLY A 110 -5.11 7.44 15.03
N ALA A 111 -5.65 7.21 13.82
CA ALA A 111 -6.63 6.15 13.58
C ALA A 111 -6.07 4.75 13.84
N ARG A 112 -6.93 3.86 14.34
CA ARG A 112 -6.72 2.41 14.42
C ARG A 112 -7.32 1.77 13.18
N VAL A 113 -6.46 1.27 12.30
CA VAL A 113 -6.85 0.72 11.00
C VAL A 113 -6.55 -0.77 10.97
N VAL A 114 -7.52 -1.55 10.49
CA VAL A 114 -7.33 -2.95 10.12
C VAL A 114 -7.24 -3.05 8.60
N GLU A 115 -6.24 -3.76 8.10
CA GLU A 115 -6.09 -4.09 6.68
C GLU A 115 -6.02 -5.60 6.52
N ALA A 116 -6.62 -6.15 5.47
CA ALA A 116 -6.44 -7.56 5.14
C ALA A 116 -6.28 -7.79 3.63
N GLY A 117 -5.33 -8.66 3.29
CA GLY A 117 -4.77 -8.73 1.93
C GLY A 117 -3.59 -7.77 1.78
N VAL A 118 -2.54 -7.99 2.58
CA VAL A 118 -1.36 -7.10 2.62
C VAL A 118 -0.56 -7.16 1.32
N GLY A 119 -0.50 -8.36 0.73
CA GLY A 119 0.14 -8.60 -0.56
C GLY A 119 1.61 -8.17 -0.58
N SER A 120 1.91 -7.04 -1.22
CA SER A 120 3.29 -6.51 -1.28
C SER A 120 3.54 -5.30 -0.38
N GLY A 121 2.59 -4.92 0.49
CA GLY A 121 2.70 -3.78 1.42
C GLY A 121 2.52 -2.41 0.76
N ALA A 122 1.98 -2.36 -0.46
CA ALA A 122 1.80 -1.11 -1.22
C ALA A 122 0.82 -0.16 -0.50
N LEU A 123 -0.36 -0.67 -0.18
CA LEU A 123 -1.41 0.08 0.48
C LEU A 123 -1.05 0.36 1.94
N SER A 124 -0.43 -0.59 2.63
CA SER A 124 0.08 -0.42 3.99
C SER A 124 0.98 0.81 4.12
N LEU A 125 1.85 1.12 3.15
CA LEU A 125 2.66 2.34 3.16
C LEU A 125 1.84 3.64 3.13
N TRP A 126 0.75 3.66 2.36
CA TRP A 126 -0.16 4.81 2.31
C TRP A 126 -0.95 4.96 3.61
N LEU A 127 -1.43 3.84 4.17
CA LEU A 127 -2.14 3.83 5.45
C LEU A 127 -1.22 4.29 6.59
N LEU A 128 -0.01 3.75 6.69
CA LEU A 128 0.99 4.15 7.70
C LEU A 128 1.32 5.64 7.62
N ARG A 129 1.44 6.17 6.41
CA ARG A 129 1.63 7.61 6.20
C ARG A 129 0.45 8.44 6.69
N ALA A 130 -0.78 7.99 6.44
CA ALA A 130 -2.00 8.72 6.79
C ALA A 130 -2.27 8.71 8.30
N ILE A 131 -2.10 7.55 8.96
CA ILE A 131 -2.35 7.41 10.40
C ILE A 131 -1.27 8.07 11.27
N GLY A 132 -0.09 8.33 10.70
CA GLY A 132 1.01 8.96 11.42
C GLY A 132 1.55 8.10 12.57
N PRO A 133 2.42 8.67 13.43
CA PRO A 133 3.14 7.90 14.44
C PRO A 133 2.28 7.44 15.63
N THR A 134 1.15 8.10 15.86
CA THR A 134 0.24 7.81 16.97
C THR A 134 -0.90 6.88 16.58
N GLY A 135 -1.14 6.67 15.28
CA GLY A 135 -2.11 5.69 14.80
C GLY A 135 -1.52 4.30 14.75
N ARG A 136 -2.36 3.28 14.52
CA ARG A 136 -1.94 1.88 14.50
C ARG A 136 -2.53 1.16 13.29
N LEU A 137 -1.70 0.40 12.58
CA LEU A 137 -2.12 -0.46 11.48
C LEU A 137 -1.96 -1.93 11.88
N GLN A 138 -3.06 -2.68 11.88
CA GLN A 138 -3.08 -4.12 12.09
C GLN A 138 -3.44 -4.81 10.78
N SER A 139 -2.46 -5.45 10.18
CA SER A 139 -2.55 -6.06 8.87
C SER A 139 -2.65 -7.60 8.98
N PHE A 140 -3.50 -8.22 8.18
CA PHE A 140 -3.70 -9.68 8.16
C PHE A 140 -3.41 -10.25 6.77
N GLU A 141 -2.56 -11.28 6.72
CA GLU A 141 -2.14 -11.94 5.49
C GLU A 141 -2.10 -13.46 5.68
N ARG A 142 -2.80 -14.21 4.84
CA ARG A 142 -2.89 -15.67 4.97
C ARG A 142 -1.59 -16.37 4.60
N ARG A 143 -0.77 -15.73 3.76
CA ARG A 143 0.42 -16.35 3.17
C ARG A 143 1.69 -15.73 3.75
N ASP A 144 2.44 -16.56 4.47
CA ASP A 144 3.68 -16.12 5.12
C ASP A 144 4.66 -15.43 4.16
N GLU A 145 4.80 -15.93 2.92
CA GLU A 145 5.69 -15.29 1.95
C GLU A 145 5.25 -13.88 1.54
N PHE A 146 3.95 -13.60 1.52
CA PHE A 146 3.44 -12.24 1.28
C PHE A 146 3.66 -11.35 2.48
N ALA A 147 3.49 -11.87 3.70
CA ALA A 147 3.81 -11.13 4.92
C ALA A 147 5.31 -10.75 4.97
N GLU A 148 6.22 -11.67 4.59
CA GLU A 148 7.65 -11.38 4.48
C GLU A 148 7.96 -10.32 3.40
N ILE A 149 7.34 -10.42 2.21
CA ILE A 149 7.51 -9.43 1.14
C ILE A 149 7.05 -8.05 1.61
N ALA A 150 5.87 -7.97 2.23
CA ALA A 150 5.33 -6.73 2.74
C ALA A 150 6.25 -6.12 3.81
N ARG A 151 6.67 -6.88 4.82
CA ARG A 151 7.61 -6.40 5.85
C ARG A 151 8.92 -5.91 5.23
N GLY A 152 9.46 -6.64 4.25
CA GLY A 152 10.67 -6.25 3.53
C GLY A 152 10.50 -4.95 2.75
N ASN A 153 9.40 -4.78 2.01
CA ASN A 153 9.13 -3.57 1.23
C ASN A 153 8.86 -2.36 2.13
N VAL A 154 7.99 -2.51 3.13
CA VAL A 154 7.68 -1.43 4.07
C VAL A 154 8.93 -1.01 4.82
N GLY A 155 9.69 -1.96 5.37
CA GLY A 155 10.94 -1.68 6.04
C GLY A 155 12.00 -1.04 5.14
N THR A 156 12.06 -1.45 3.86
CA THR A 156 12.95 -0.83 2.88
C THR A 156 12.60 0.63 2.62
N PHE A 157 11.31 0.97 2.54
CA PHE A 157 10.90 2.36 2.27
C PHE A 157 11.04 3.25 3.51
N LEU A 158 10.69 2.71 4.68
CA LEU A 158 10.69 3.45 5.95
C LEU A 158 12.00 3.34 6.74
N GLY A 159 13.05 2.72 6.20
CA GLY A 159 14.31 2.47 6.91
C GLY A 159 14.23 1.30 7.90
N ALA A 160 13.09 1.15 8.58
CA ALA A 160 12.79 0.08 9.52
C ALA A 160 11.32 -0.35 9.43
N VAL A 161 11.00 -1.52 10.00
CA VAL A 161 9.61 -1.91 10.22
C VAL A 161 9.06 -1.07 11.38
N PRO A 162 8.02 -0.25 11.17
CA PRO A 162 7.55 0.67 12.20
C PRO A 162 6.81 -0.05 13.32
N ASP A 163 7.02 0.40 14.57
CA ASP A 163 6.46 -0.21 15.79
C ASP A 163 4.92 -0.14 15.84
N ASN A 164 4.31 0.83 15.14
CA ASN A 164 2.87 1.00 15.06
C ASN A 164 2.21 0.17 13.94
N TRP A 165 2.95 -0.77 13.34
CA TRP A 165 2.46 -1.71 12.35
C TRP A 165 2.69 -3.15 12.78
N SER A 166 1.67 -3.99 12.69
CA SER A 166 1.79 -5.43 12.87
C SER A 166 1.21 -6.18 11.68
N VAL A 167 1.87 -7.27 11.28
CA VAL A 167 1.35 -8.20 10.26
C VAL A 167 1.14 -9.56 10.93
N THR A 168 -0.12 -9.95 11.08
CA THR A 168 -0.54 -11.28 11.56
C THR A 168 -0.64 -12.23 10.37
N VAL A 169 0.00 -13.40 10.48
CA VAL A 169 -0.08 -14.44 9.45
C VAL A 169 -1.23 -15.37 9.79
N GLY A 170 -2.33 -15.31 9.05
CA GLY A 170 -3.54 -16.08 9.33
C GLY A 170 -4.76 -15.54 8.58
N ASP A 171 -5.89 -16.23 8.73
CA ASP A 171 -7.16 -15.78 8.19
C ASP A 171 -7.73 -14.63 9.03
N LEU A 172 -8.26 -13.59 8.39
CA LEU A 172 -8.77 -12.41 9.11
C LEU A 172 -9.91 -12.79 10.04
N VAL A 173 -10.83 -13.66 9.61
CA VAL A 173 -12.03 -14.01 10.39
C VAL A 173 -11.64 -14.74 11.67
N GLU A 174 -10.62 -15.58 11.59
CA GLU A 174 -10.13 -16.37 12.73
C GLU A 174 -9.28 -15.52 13.70
N GLU A 175 -8.41 -14.66 13.16
CA GLU A 175 -7.40 -13.95 13.95
C GLU A 175 -7.87 -12.60 14.50
N LEU A 176 -8.76 -11.89 13.79
CA LEU A 176 -9.18 -10.54 14.17
C LEU A 176 -9.82 -10.47 15.57
N PRO A 177 -10.73 -11.39 15.97
CA PRO A 177 -11.34 -11.35 17.31
C PRO A 177 -10.33 -11.48 18.46
N GLY A 178 -9.20 -12.15 18.24
CA GLY A 178 -8.12 -12.26 19.23
C GLY A 178 -7.10 -11.12 19.18
N ALA A 179 -7.05 -10.37 18.07
CA ALA A 179 -6.05 -9.34 17.82
C ALA A 179 -6.49 -7.93 18.22
N VAL A 180 -7.79 -7.68 18.33
CA VAL A 180 -8.36 -6.38 18.73
C VAL A 180 -9.52 -6.57 19.69
N GLU A 181 -9.75 -5.56 20.54
CA GLU A 181 -10.97 -5.46 21.32
C GLU A 181 -12.16 -5.19 20.38
N GLU A 182 -13.35 -5.67 20.75
CA GLU A 182 -14.59 -5.32 20.05
C GLU A 182 -14.77 -3.81 20.01
N GLN A 183 -15.32 -3.30 18.90
CA GLN A 183 -15.64 -1.88 18.72
C GLN A 183 -14.47 -0.94 19.02
N SER A 184 -13.24 -1.32 18.64
CA SER A 184 -12.03 -0.56 18.93
C SER A 184 -11.29 -0.08 17.66
N VAL A 185 -11.75 -0.49 16.49
CA VAL A 185 -11.15 -0.16 15.19
C VAL A 185 -11.91 0.97 14.52
N ASP A 186 -11.20 1.98 14.02
CA ASP A 186 -11.81 3.12 13.34
C ASP A 186 -12.17 2.79 11.89
N ARG A 187 -11.28 2.09 11.19
CA ARG A 187 -11.38 1.79 9.75
C ARG A 187 -10.96 0.35 9.44
N VAL A 188 -11.68 -0.31 8.54
CA VAL A 188 -11.32 -1.62 7.99
C VAL A 188 -11.14 -1.48 6.48
N VAL A 189 -10.03 -2.00 5.95
CA VAL A 189 -9.72 -1.98 4.51
C VAL A 189 -9.44 -3.41 4.03
N LEU A 190 -10.22 -3.89 3.07
CA LEU A 190 -10.14 -5.25 2.55
C LEU A 190 -9.74 -5.23 1.05
N ASP A 191 -8.58 -5.79 0.73
CA ASP A 191 -8.11 -6.03 -0.65
C ASP A 191 -7.86 -7.53 -0.85
N MET A 192 -8.95 -8.27 -1.07
CA MET A 192 -8.90 -9.73 -1.16
C MET A 192 -9.98 -10.28 -2.10
N LEU A 193 -9.88 -11.57 -2.40
CA LEU A 193 -10.80 -12.23 -3.35
C LEU A 193 -12.24 -12.33 -2.82
N ALA A 194 -12.40 -12.50 -1.50
CA ALA A 194 -13.69 -12.79 -0.86
C ALA A 194 -13.97 -11.89 0.37
N PRO A 195 -14.04 -10.56 0.23
CA PRO A 195 -14.23 -9.66 1.36
C PRO A 195 -15.59 -9.83 2.05
N TRP A 196 -16.59 -10.39 1.36
CA TRP A 196 -17.91 -10.71 1.95
C TRP A 196 -17.83 -11.70 3.12
N GLU A 197 -16.81 -12.57 3.16
CA GLU A 197 -16.61 -13.53 4.27
C GLU A 197 -16.13 -12.85 5.55
N CYS A 198 -15.62 -11.62 5.43
CA CYS A 198 -15.02 -10.86 6.52
C CYS A 198 -15.95 -9.79 7.12
N VAL A 199 -17.14 -9.60 6.55
CA VAL A 199 -18.02 -8.47 6.88
C VAL A 199 -18.47 -8.51 8.35
N ASP A 200 -18.84 -9.68 8.86
CA ASP A 200 -19.28 -9.82 10.26
C ASP A 200 -18.15 -9.56 11.24
N ALA A 201 -16.99 -10.18 11.04
CA ALA A 201 -15.81 -9.95 11.87
C ALA A 201 -15.37 -8.48 11.85
N ALA A 202 -15.44 -7.82 10.68
CA ALA A 202 -15.18 -6.39 10.56
C ALA A 202 -16.22 -5.55 11.33
N ALA A 203 -17.49 -5.93 11.30
CA ALA A 203 -18.57 -5.24 12.02
C ALA A 203 -18.43 -5.33 13.54
N ASP A 204 -17.90 -6.44 14.05
CA ASP A 204 -17.60 -6.64 15.48
C ASP A 204 -16.41 -5.78 15.93
N ALA A 205 -15.36 -5.68 15.11
CA ALA A 205 -14.17 -4.90 15.42
C ALA A 205 -14.39 -3.37 15.31
N LEU A 206 -15.25 -2.92 14.39
CA LEU A 206 -15.46 -1.50 14.10
C LEU A 206 -16.23 -0.78 15.21
N VAL A 207 -15.75 0.42 15.58
CA VAL A 207 -16.51 1.37 16.40
C VAL A 207 -17.85 1.71 15.72
N PRO A 208 -18.91 2.04 16.47
CA PRO A 208 -20.10 2.67 15.89
C PRO A 208 -19.72 3.93 15.10
N GLY A 209 -20.17 4.00 13.85
CA GLY A 209 -19.82 5.06 12.91
C GLY A 209 -18.48 4.88 12.20
N GLY A 210 -17.70 3.85 12.52
CA GLY A 210 -16.50 3.42 11.81
C GLY A 210 -16.81 3.03 10.36
N LEU A 211 -15.78 2.83 9.54
CA LEU A 211 -15.96 2.67 8.10
C LEU A 211 -15.21 1.46 7.55
N ILE A 212 -15.89 0.67 6.73
CA ILE A 212 -15.30 -0.43 5.96
C ILE A 212 -15.16 -0.02 4.48
N VAL A 213 -13.99 -0.29 3.90
CA VAL A 213 -13.73 -0.17 2.46
C VAL A 213 -13.28 -1.52 1.91
N CYS A 214 -13.97 -1.99 0.88
CA CYS A 214 -13.58 -3.17 0.12
C CYS A 214 -13.12 -2.76 -1.27
N TYR A 215 -11.91 -3.16 -1.65
CA TYR A 215 -11.38 -3.02 -3.00
C TYR A 215 -11.51 -4.34 -3.75
N VAL A 216 -12.28 -4.35 -4.84
CA VAL A 216 -12.63 -5.57 -5.57
C VAL A 216 -12.46 -5.40 -7.07
N ALA A 217 -11.97 -6.43 -7.76
CA ALA A 217 -11.60 -6.32 -9.18
C ALA A 217 -12.81 -6.50 -10.12
N THR A 218 -13.78 -7.34 -9.76
CA THR A 218 -14.89 -7.72 -10.65
C THR A 218 -16.24 -7.17 -10.19
N VAL A 219 -17.16 -7.02 -11.14
CA VAL A 219 -18.55 -6.62 -10.85
C VAL A 219 -19.32 -7.68 -10.06
N THR A 220 -18.93 -8.96 -10.13
CA THR A 220 -19.53 -10.03 -9.32
C THR A 220 -19.08 -9.95 -7.88
N GLN A 221 -17.78 -9.68 -7.63
CA GLN A 221 -17.27 -9.40 -6.29
C GLN A 221 -17.91 -8.13 -5.71
N LEU A 222 -18.04 -7.08 -6.54
CA LEU A 222 -18.74 -5.85 -6.18
C LEU A 222 -20.16 -6.10 -5.70
N SER A 223 -20.96 -6.82 -6.51
CA SER A 223 -22.34 -7.17 -6.18
C SER A 223 -22.42 -7.95 -4.86
N ARG A 224 -21.67 -9.06 -4.75
CA ARG A 224 -21.69 -9.93 -3.58
C ARG A 224 -21.25 -9.22 -2.30
N THR A 225 -20.26 -8.34 -2.38
CA THR A 225 -19.80 -7.55 -1.22
C THR A 225 -20.85 -6.54 -0.77
N ALA A 226 -21.52 -5.87 -1.72
CA ALA A 226 -22.57 -4.92 -1.41
C ALA A 226 -23.78 -5.60 -0.75
N GLU A 227 -24.24 -6.75 -1.28
CA GLU A 227 -25.33 -7.49 -0.64
C GLU A 227 -24.94 -8.01 0.74
N ALA A 228 -23.74 -8.58 0.91
CA ALA A 228 -23.28 -9.03 2.23
C ALA A 228 -23.29 -7.90 3.27
N LEU A 229 -22.85 -6.68 2.90
CA LEU A 229 -22.93 -5.51 3.78
C LEU A 229 -24.38 -5.15 4.16
N ARG A 230 -25.33 -5.25 3.21
CA ARG A 230 -26.75 -4.97 3.46
C ARG A 230 -27.39 -6.04 4.34
N ASP A 231 -27.13 -7.30 4.05
CA ASP A 231 -27.75 -8.45 4.71
C ASP A 231 -27.42 -8.52 6.20
N THR A 232 -26.24 -8.04 6.60
CA THR A 232 -25.90 -7.93 8.02
C THR A 232 -26.85 -7.01 8.80
N GLY A 233 -27.44 -6.01 8.14
CA GLY A 233 -28.19 -4.93 8.79
C GLY A 233 -27.34 -4.05 9.73
N ARG A 234 -26.01 -4.24 9.76
CA ARG A 234 -25.09 -3.55 10.69
C ARG A 234 -24.37 -2.37 10.07
N PHE A 235 -24.53 -2.16 8.77
CA PHE A 235 -23.91 -1.06 8.02
C PHE A 235 -24.95 -0.16 7.36
N THR A 236 -24.54 1.06 7.01
CA THR A 236 -25.28 1.91 6.07
C THR A 236 -25.35 1.26 4.69
N ASP A 237 -26.29 1.73 3.86
CA ASP A 237 -26.34 1.32 2.46
C ASP A 237 -24.97 1.52 1.77
N PRO A 238 -24.40 0.48 1.13
CA PRO A 238 -23.07 0.56 0.55
C PRO A 238 -23.00 1.54 -0.62
N GLN A 239 -21.91 2.31 -0.67
CA GLN A 239 -21.58 3.20 -1.78
C GLN A 239 -20.45 2.62 -2.60
N SER A 240 -20.70 2.46 -3.90
CA SER A 240 -19.77 1.85 -4.83
C SER A 240 -19.29 2.85 -5.88
N SER A 241 -17.99 2.84 -6.20
CA SER A 241 -17.41 3.73 -7.22
C SER A 241 -16.18 3.10 -7.89
N GLU A 242 -15.79 3.66 -9.04
CA GLU A 242 -14.50 3.42 -9.68
C GLU A 242 -13.91 4.75 -10.13
N THR A 243 -12.59 4.81 -10.36
CA THR A 243 -11.90 6.03 -10.81
C THR A 243 -11.02 5.76 -12.02
N LEU A 244 -11.25 6.53 -13.09
CA LEU A 244 -10.45 6.51 -14.31
C LEU A 244 -9.50 7.72 -14.33
N VAL A 245 -8.21 7.45 -14.51
CA VAL A 245 -7.18 8.50 -14.65
C VAL A 245 -6.62 8.44 -16.07
N ARG A 246 -6.78 9.52 -16.84
CA ARG A 246 -6.26 9.65 -18.20
C ARG A 246 -5.25 10.78 -18.27
N THR A 247 -4.01 10.44 -18.56
CA THR A 247 -2.91 11.40 -18.72
C THR A 247 -3.00 12.13 -20.06
N TRP A 248 -2.31 13.27 -20.14
CA TRP A 248 -2.31 14.14 -21.30
C TRP A 248 -0.88 14.33 -21.80
N HIS A 249 -0.74 14.27 -23.12
CA HIS A 249 0.44 14.74 -23.80
C HIS A 249 0.31 16.25 -24.00
N VAL A 250 1.27 17.01 -23.47
CA VAL A 250 1.29 18.48 -23.48
C VAL A 250 2.66 18.94 -23.96
N GLU A 251 2.84 19.01 -25.28
CA GLU A 251 4.10 19.44 -25.90
C GLU A 251 3.84 20.43 -27.04
N GLY A 252 4.18 21.70 -26.83
CA GLY A 252 3.95 22.77 -27.80
C GLY A 252 2.47 22.86 -28.23
N LEU A 253 2.20 22.67 -29.53
CA LEU A 253 0.83 22.65 -30.08
C LEU A 253 0.15 21.27 -29.95
N ALA A 254 0.89 20.22 -29.60
CA ALA A 254 0.35 18.88 -29.40
C ALA A 254 -0.18 18.74 -27.97
N VAL A 255 -1.40 19.25 -27.75
CA VAL A 255 -2.11 19.14 -26.47
C VAL A 255 -3.32 18.22 -26.66
N ARG A 256 -3.23 17.00 -26.13
CA ARG A 256 -4.30 16.00 -26.25
C ARG A 256 -4.19 14.91 -25.17
N PRO A 257 -5.26 14.16 -24.90
CA PRO A 257 -5.16 12.96 -24.09
C PRO A 257 -4.17 11.95 -24.69
N ASP A 258 -3.55 11.15 -23.82
CA ASP A 258 -2.75 10.02 -24.27
C ASP A 258 -3.61 8.98 -24.98
N HIS A 259 -3.03 8.33 -25.99
CA HIS A 259 -3.74 7.33 -26.81
C HIS A 259 -4.01 6.02 -26.05
N ARG A 260 -3.32 5.78 -24.95
CA ARG A 260 -3.48 4.60 -24.10
C ARG A 260 -3.65 5.03 -22.66
N MET A 261 -4.51 4.33 -21.94
CA MET A 261 -4.70 4.47 -20.51
C MET A 261 -4.96 3.10 -19.87
N VAL A 262 -4.77 3.02 -18.56
CA VAL A 262 -5.27 1.88 -17.79
C VAL A 262 -6.79 2.01 -17.71
N GLY A 263 -7.49 1.05 -18.29
CA GLY A 263 -8.96 1.09 -18.41
C GLY A 263 -9.69 0.70 -17.13
N HIS A 264 -9.11 -0.18 -16.31
CA HIS A 264 -9.70 -0.66 -15.06
C HIS A 264 -8.61 -1.13 -14.09
N THR A 265 -8.89 -1.03 -12.79
CA THR A 265 -8.07 -1.62 -11.73
C THR A 265 -8.96 -2.35 -10.72
N GLY A 266 -9.94 -1.67 -10.15
CA GLY A 266 -10.91 -2.20 -9.22
C GLY A 266 -11.97 -1.18 -8.84
N PHE A 267 -13.02 -1.66 -8.18
CA PHE A 267 -14.08 -0.89 -7.57
C PHE A 267 -13.79 -0.70 -6.09
N LEU A 268 -14.28 0.42 -5.55
CA LEU A 268 -14.33 0.67 -4.11
C LEU A 268 -15.77 0.57 -3.63
N VAL A 269 -16.00 -0.25 -2.61
CA VAL A 269 -17.27 -0.35 -1.87
C VAL A 269 -17.04 0.16 -0.48
N THR A 270 -17.85 1.13 -0.04
CA THR A 270 -17.71 1.72 1.29
C THR A 270 -19.03 1.68 2.04
N ALA A 271 -18.97 1.44 3.35
CA ALA A 271 -20.14 1.53 4.22
C ALA A 271 -19.71 1.92 5.65
N ARG A 272 -20.61 2.57 6.40
CA ARG A 272 -20.36 2.94 7.79
C ARG A 272 -21.07 2.00 8.73
N ARG A 273 -20.39 1.60 9.80
CA ARG A 273 -20.91 0.76 10.87
C ARG A 273 -22.01 1.52 11.63
N LEU A 274 -23.17 0.91 11.82
CA LEU A 274 -24.25 1.43 12.67
C LEU A 274 -23.91 1.22 14.15
N ALA A 275 -24.65 1.85 15.05
CA ALA A 275 -24.60 1.44 16.46
C ALA A 275 -25.42 0.16 16.66
N ASP A 276 -25.15 -0.58 17.74
CA ASP A 276 -25.90 -1.80 18.04
C ASP A 276 -27.38 -1.53 18.27
N GLY A 277 -28.24 -2.40 17.73
CA GLY A 277 -29.69 -2.27 17.80
C GLY A 277 -30.29 -1.14 16.96
N VAL A 278 -29.47 -0.36 16.23
CA VAL A 278 -29.98 0.68 15.32
C VAL A 278 -30.39 0.06 13.99
N VAL A 279 -31.63 0.31 13.60
CA VAL A 279 -32.15 -0.01 12.28
C VAL A 279 -32.08 1.23 11.40
N LEU A 280 -31.64 1.08 10.16
CA LEU A 280 -31.60 2.17 9.20
C LEU A 280 -33.00 2.79 9.00
N PRO A 281 -33.11 4.13 8.92
CA PRO A 281 -34.33 4.77 8.47
C PRO A 281 -34.71 4.27 7.08
N ASN A 282 -35.99 3.98 6.86
CA ASN A 282 -36.50 3.68 5.53
C ASN A 282 -36.45 4.96 4.67
N LEU A 283 -35.34 5.14 3.95
CA LEU A 283 -35.22 6.16 2.94
C LEU A 283 -36.19 5.78 1.82
N LYS A 284 -37.26 6.55 1.63
CA LYS A 284 -38.21 6.39 0.52
C LYS A 284 -37.46 6.49 -0.81
N ARG A 285 -36.86 5.39 -1.27
CA ARG A 285 -36.28 5.28 -2.61
C ARG A 285 -37.44 5.43 -3.60
N ARG A 286 -37.28 6.27 -4.62
CA ARG A 286 -38.18 6.22 -5.78
C ARG A 286 -38.14 4.79 -6.30
N ALA A 287 -39.28 4.12 -6.32
CA ALA A 287 -39.41 2.72 -6.70
C ALA A 287 -38.77 2.49 -8.08
N SER A 288 -37.53 2.01 -8.10
CA SER A 288 -36.96 1.32 -9.25
C SER A 288 -37.37 -0.14 -9.12
N LYS A 289 -38.28 -0.58 -10.00
CA LYS A 289 -38.73 -1.97 -10.13
C LYS A 289 -37.53 -2.93 -10.19
N ALA A 290 -37.39 -3.77 -9.17
CA ALA A 290 -37.41 -5.24 -9.23
C ALA A 290 -36.87 -5.75 -7.89
N GLU A 291 -37.75 -6.29 -7.03
CA GLU A 291 -37.29 -7.27 -6.04
C GLU A 291 -36.96 -8.53 -6.86
N PHE A 292 -35.68 -8.88 -6.91
CA PHE A 292 -35.23 -10.09 -7.59
C PHE A 292 -35.56 -11.29 -6.71
N SER A 293 -35.97 -12.40 -7.33
CA SER A 293 -36.28 -13.63 -6.60
C SER A 293 -34.99 -14.37 -6.18
N ASP A 294 -35.06 -15.26 -5.19
CA ASP A 294 -33.91 -16.06 -4.75
C ASP A 294 -33.30 -16.89 -5.90
N GLU A 295 -34.12 -17.32 -6.88
CA GLU A 295 -33.66 -17.99 -8.10
C GLU A 295 -32.85 -17.07 -9.03
N ASP A 296 -33.20 -15.78 -9.12
CA ASP A 296 -32.45 -14.80 -9.91
C ASP A 296 -31.06 -14.52 -9.30
N VAL A 297 -30.96 -14.58 -7.96
CA VAL A 297 -29.72 -14.40 -7.21
C VAL A 297 -28.81 -15.62 -7.36
N GLU A 298 -29.36 -16.84 -7.31
CA GLU A 298 -28.60 -18.09 -7.40
C GLU A 298 -27.95 -18.28 -8.78
N ALA A 299 -28.65 -17.89 -9.86
CA ALA A 299 -28.15 -17.98 -11.24
C ALA A 299 -26.86 -17.16 -11.51
N TRP A 300 -26.53 -16.20 -10.65
CA TRP A 300 -25.35 -15.32 -10.76
C TRP A 300 -24.22 -15.65 -9.78
N THR A 301 -24.33 -16.73 -9.00
CA THR A 301 -23.35 -17.08 -7.96
C THR A 301 -22.20 -18.03 -8.41
N PRO A 302 -21.01 -17.93 -7.78
CA PRO A 302 -19.71 -18.13 -8.42
C PRO A 302 -19.06 -19.52 -8.24
N GLY A 303 -19.81 -20.61 -8.29
CA GLY A 303 -19.23 -21.96 -8.26
C GLY A 303 -18.34 -22.31 -9.49
N ALA A 304 -18.32 -21.45 -10.52
CA ALA A 304 -17.80 -21.77 -11.85
C ALA A 304 -16.49 -21.05 -12.24
N VAL A 305 -16.02 -20.06 -11.48
CA VAL A 305 -14.88 -19.22 -11.91
C VAL A 305 -13.67 -19.48 -11.02
N GLY A 306 -12.84 -20.44 -11.45
CA GLY A 306 -11.58 -20.75 -10.78
C GLY A 306 -10.58 -19.60 -10.87
N ASP A 307 -10.28 -18.99 -9.73
CA ASP A 307 -9.32 -17.90 -9.64
C ASP A 307 -7.88 -18.39 -9.91
N ARG A 308 -7.14 -17.61 -10.70
CA ARG A 308 -5.73 -17.88 -11.00
C ARG A 308 -4.83 -17.28 -9.93
N THR A 309 -4.11 -18.13 -9.20
CA THR A 309 -3.12 -17.71 -8.20
C THR A 309 -1.70 -17.66 -8.80
N ALA A 310 -0.85 -16.79 -8.27
CA ALA A 310 0.57 -16.74 -8.63
C ALA A 310 1.32 -17.97 -8.08
N SER A 311 2.26 -18.51 -8.85
CA SER A 311 2.99 -19.74 -8.49
C SER A 311 4.02 -19.55 -7.36
N ASP A 312 4.13 -20.53 -6.47
CA ASP A 312 4.97 -20.50 -5.27
C ASP A 312 6.45 -20.23 -5.55
N LYS A 313 6.98 -20.76 -6.67
CA LYS A 313 8.37 -20.53 -7.06
C LYS A 313 8.67 -19.04 -7.30
N LYS A 314 7.73 -18.32 -7.94
CA LYS A 314 7.88 -16.89 -8.19
C LYS A 314 7.86 -16.12 -6.88
N LEU A 315 6.97 -16.49 -5.98
CA LEU A 315 6.76 -15.82 -4.69
C LEU A 315 7.98 -15.91 -3.78
N ARG A 316 8.57 -17.10 -3.64
CA ARG A 316 9.81 -17.30 -2.86
C ARG A 316 10.99 -16.49 -3.39
N LYS A 317 11.07 -16.29 -4.72
CA LYS A 317 12.12 -15.46 -5.32
C LYS A 317 11.95 -13.99 -4.93
N VAL A 318 10.72 -13.47 -4.97
CA VAL A 318 10.42 -12.08 -4.63
C VAL A 318 10.66 -11.83 -3.13
N ALA A 319 10.24 -12.74 -2.24
CA ALA A 319 10.48 -12.64 -0.80
C ALA A 319 11.97 -12.49 -0.46
N ARG A 320 12.83 -13.31 -1.07
CA ARG A 320 14.28 -13.22 -0.89
C ARG A 320 14.85 -11.87 -1.35
N GLN A 321 14.34 -11.30 -2.43
CA GLN A 321 14.80 -10.00 -2.95
C GLN A 321 14.40 -8.86 -2.01
N ALA A 322 13.16 -8.83 -1.54
CA ALA A 322 12.68 -7.83 -0.58
C ALA A 322 13.47 -7.89 0.75
N ALA A 323 13.71 -9.09 1.28
CA ALA A 323 14.45 -9.27 2.53
C ALA A 323 15.93 -8.89 2.42
N ALA A 324 16.59 -9.17 1.28
CA ALA A 324 17.96 -8.74 1.04
C ALA A 324 18.08 -7.22 1.02
N GLN A 325 17.10 -6.54 0.44
CA GLN A 325 17.09 -5.08 0.34
C GLN A 325 16.85 -4.41 1.70
N ALA A 326 15.89 -4.92 2.49
CA ALA A 326 15.62 -4.40 3.83
C ALA A 326 16.86 -4.49 4.76
N ARG A 327 17.61 -5.60 4.71
CA ARG A 327 18.84 -5.77 5.51
C ARG A 327 19.94 -4.77 5.16
N LYS A 328 20.08 -4.44 3.87
CA LYS A 328 21.07 -3.44 3.42
C LYS A 328 20.74 -2.06 3.96
N VAL A 329 19.46 -1.67 3.95
CA VAL A 329 19.00 -0.38 4.47
C VAL A 329 19.24 -0.29 5.98
N ALA A 330 18.82 -1.31 6.74
CA ALA A 330 19.03 -1.34 8.19
C ALA A 330 20.52 -1.29 8.60
N ALA A 331 21.40 -1.93 7.82
CA ALA A 331 22.85 -1.88 8.07
C ALA A 331 23.47 -0.50 7.81
N ALA A 332 22.93 0.27 6.86
CA ALA A 332 23.40 1.62 6.57
C ALA A 332 23.01 2.62 7.69
N GLU A 333 21.83 2.46 8.29
CA GLU A 333 21.38 3.32 9.41
C GLU A 333 22.16 3.06 10.71
N ALA A 334 22.56 1.81 10.97
CA ALA A 334 23.36 1.45 12.16
C ALA A 334 24.83 1.90 12.09
N GLY A 335 25.31 2.32 10.91
CA GLY A 335 26.72 2.63 10.64
C GLY A 335 27.14 4.11 10.70
N SER A 336 26.27 5.03 11.11
CA SER A 336 26.62 6.46 11.26
C SER A 336 27.29 6.71 12.63
N PRO A 337 28.58 7.08 12.71
CA PRO A 337 29.20 7.49 13.96
C PRO A 337 28.66 8.87 14.35
N ALA A 338 28.20 9.02 15.59
CA ALA A 338 28.02 10.32 16.19
C ALA A 338 29.41 10.96 16.39
N GLU A 339 29.76 11.93 15.56
CA GLU A 339 30.86 12.86 15.87
C GLU A 339 30.47 13.61 17.14
N THR A 340 31.12 13.23 18.24
CA THR A 340 31.14 14.01 19.46
C THR A 340 32.23 15.04 19.28
N ASP A 341 31.80 16.28 19.09
CA ASP A 341 32.64 17.47 19.17
C ASP A 341 33.23 17.50 20.59
N GLY A 342 34.55 17.33 20.65
CA GLY A 342 35.33 17.22 21.87
C GLY A 342 36.57 18.09 21.74
N ASP A 343 36.36 19.38 22.00
CA ASP A 343 37.34 20.39 22.36
C ASP A 343 38.36 19.85 23.37
N ASP A 344 39.64 19.84 23.02
CA ASP A 344 40.77 20.15 23.92
C ASP A 344 42.12 20.09 23.16
N ARG A 345 42.63 21.26 22.78
CA ARG A 345 43.99 21.79 23.02
C ARG A 345 44.42 22.88 22.03
#